data_AF-A0A383BRF3-F1
#
_entry.id   AF-A0A383BRF3-F1
#
_cell.length_a   1.000
_cell.length_b   1.000
_cell.length_c   1.000
_cell.angle_alpha   90.00
_cell.angle_beta   90.00
_cell.angle_gamma   90.00
#
_symmetry.space_group_name_H-M   'P 1'
#
loop_
_entity.id
_entity.type
_entity.pdbx_description
1 polymer ?
#
loop_
_entity_poly.entity_id
_entity_poly.type
_entity_poly.pdbx_seq_one_letter_code
_entity_poly.pdbx_strand_id
1 'polypeptide(L)'
;PNYGLRVDDHTSFIRGGNYSRTKLNFQKEGLLFGPYLNLPVILELGVPMLGGLQWTSSISTGLINRSEGLSNLTTQFNYNGSIGDQVTFMAAFNYMQEDNLTMVGVSGGFSYANFTWTFEADQAENWIEGNTSLAIYDELAWGIFKGIQLIGKYDYFDPKTEWLSGALSRYTLGIEIYPLNIIEIKLQVRINKIDMDDAITPDPEYLIQTHFWF
;
A
#
# COMPACT_ATOMS: atom_id res chain seq x y z
N PRO A 1 -7.59 1.62 11.09
CA PRO A 1 -8.52 2.60 10.47
C PRO A 1 -8.69 2.27 8.98
N ASN A 2 -9.81 2.65 8.37
CA ASN A 2 -10.01 2.50 6.93
C ASN A 2 -9.23 3.57 6.14
N TYR A 3 -8.08 3.20 5.59
CA TYR A 3 -7.18 4.07 4.81
C TYR A 3 -6.51 3.25 3.71
N GLY A 4 -6.46 3.79 2.48
CA GLY A 4 -5.77 3.19 1.34
C GLY A 4 -6.47 1.96 0.75
N LEU A 5 -5.83 1.28 -0.21
CA LEU A 5 -6.34 0.03 -0.82
C LEU A 5 -6.20 -1.19 0.08
N ARG A 6 -5.46 -1.06 1.18
CA ARG A 6 -5.17 -2.17 2.11
C ARG A 6 -4.56 -3.38 1.38
N VAL A 7 -3.70 -3.09 0.41
CA VAL A 7 -2.87 -4.08 -0.28
C VAL A 7 -2.08 -4.91 0.72
N ASP A 8 -1.81 -6.16 0.34
CA ASP A 8 -1.12 -7.15 1.16
C ASP A 8 0.09 -6.52 1.87
N ASP A 9 0.09 -6.61 3.19
CA ASP A 9 1.04 -5.92 4.03
C ASP A 9 2.40 -6.62 3.95
N HIS A 10 3.44 -5.97 4.44
CA HIS A 10 4.82 -6.49 4.54
C HIS A 10 5.77 -6.16 3.37
N THR A 11 5.31 -5.62 2.24
CA THR A 11 6.21 -5.45 1.08
C THR A 11 6.03 -4.18 0.27
N SER A 12 4.85 -3.55 0.33
CA SER A 12 4.68 -2.21 -0.20
C SER A 12 5.14 -1.17 0.81
N PHE A 13 5.79 -0.10 0.33
CA PHE A 13 6.24 0.99 1.19
C PHE A 13 5.09 1.75 1.84
N ILE A 14 3.91 1.79 1.23
CA ILE A 14 2.71 2.32 1.87
C ILE A 14 2.36 1.55 3.15
N ARG A 15 2.69 0.24 3.17
CA ARG A 15 2.45 -0.67 4.30
C ARG A 15 3.72 -0.96 5.11
N GLY A 16 4.54 0.08 5.30
CA GLY A 16 5.76 0.07 6.11
C GLY A 16 6.90 -0.80 5.58
N GLY A 17 6.91 -1.04 4.26
CA GLY A 17 8.07 -1.55 3.53
C GLY A 17 8.50 -2.95 3.97
N ASN A 18 9.80 -3.23 3.93
CA ASN A 18 10.36 -4.56 4.22
C ASN A 18 10.78 -4.76 5.70
N TYR A 19 10.37 -3.88 6.63
CA TYR A 19 10.66 -4.00 8.07
C TYR A 19 12.13 -4.28 8.42
N SER A 20 13.06 -3.66 7.69
CA SER A 20 14.50 -3.88 7.88
C SER A 20 14.96 -5.34 7.71
N ARG A 21 14.18 -6.19 7.02
CA ARG A 21 14.59 -7.55 6.63
C ARG A 21 15.77 -7.49 5.66
N THR A 22 15.77 -6.50 4.78
CA THR A 22 16.97 -6.01 4.08
C THR A 22 17.42 -4.72 4.75
N LYS A 23 18.69 -4.66 5.16
CA LYS A 23 19.27 -3.45 5.77
C LYS A 23 19.59 -2.45 4.68
N LEU A 24 18.61 -1.62 4.33
CA LEU A 24 18.80 -0.41 3.57
C LEU A 24 19.00 0.70 4.62
N ASN A 25 20.06 1.52 4.54
CA ASN A 25 20.48 2.49 5.58
C ASN A 25 19.49 3.67 5.79
N PHE A 26 18.20 3.43 5.69
CA PHE A 26 17.12 4.38 5.91
C PHE A 26 16.73 4.42 7.39
N GLN A 27 16.35 5.61 7.87
CA GLN A 27 15.78 5.78 9.21
C GLN A 27 14.44 5.05 9.37
N LYS A 28 13.61 5.07 8.31
CA LYS A 28 12.38 4.29 8.16
C LYS A 28 12.26 3.84 6.71
N GLU A 29 11.84 2.61 6.48
CA GLU A 29 11.58 2.04 5.16
C GLU A 29 10.06 1.94 4.97
N GLY A 30 9.44 2.95 4.36
CA GLY A 30 7.98 3.01 4.19
C GLY A 30 7.22 3.82 5.24
N LEU A 31 5.90 3.86 5.07
CA LEU A 31 4.92 4.63 5.84
C LEU A 31 4.38 3.86 7.06
N LEU A 32 3.38 4.46 7.72
CA LEU A 32 2.89 4.08 9.04
C LEU A 32 2.29 2.67 9.14
N PHE A 33 1.64 2.18 8.09
CA PHE A 33 0.73 1.04 8.21
C PHE A 33 1.45 -0.32 8.16
N GLY A 34 1.77 -0.90 9.31
CA GLY A 34 2.49 -2.16 9.36
C GLY A 34 1.89 -3.29 10.20
N PRO A 35 2.36 -4.55 10.03
CA PRO A 35 2.01 -5.68 10.88
C PRO A 35 2.30 -5.45 12.37
N TYR A 36 3.24 -4.57 12.70
CA TYR A 36 3.57 -4.24 14.09
C TYR A 36 2.84 -3.00 14.62
N LEU A 37 1.94 -2.41 13.83
CA LEU A 37 1.11 -1.31 14.29
C LEU A 37 0.12 -1.84 15.34
N ASN A 38 0.07 -1.18 16.50
CA ASN A 38 -0.86 -1.58 17.54
C ASN A 38 -2.29 -1.27 17.09
N LEU A 39 -3.21 -2.16 17.44
CA LEU A 39 -4.64 -1.96 17.18
C LEU A 39 -5.15 -0.82 18.08
N PRO A 40 -5.56 0.33 17.52
CA PRO A 40 -6.16 1.40 18.31
C PRO A 40 -7.61 1.05 18.69
N VAL A 41 -8.16 1.78 19.66
CA VAL A 41 -9.61 1.83 19.84
C VAL A 41 -10.18 2.78 18.78
N ILE A 42 -11.09 2.29 17.94
CA ILE A 42 -11.66 3.03 16.81
C ILE A 42 -13.18 3.06 16.89
N LEU A 43 -13.76 4.22 16.61
CA LEU A 43 -15.15 4.37 16.19
C LEU A 43 -15.18 4.79 14.72
N GLU A 44 -15.82 4.00 13.87
CA GLU A 44 -15.88 4.23 12.42
C GLU A 44 -17.34 4.33 11.94
N LEU A 45 -17.59 5.28 11.04
CA LEU A 45 -18.87 5.51 10.39
C LEU A 45 -18.67 5.43 8.87
N GLY A 46 -19.46 4.57 8.22
CA GLY A 46 -19.55 4.46 6.77
C GLY A 46 -20.92 4.93 6.26
N VAL A 47 -20.93 5.80 5.26
CA VAL A 47 -22.11 6.33 4.60
C VAL A 47 -22.06 5.98 3.12
N PRO A 48 -22.92 5.07 2.62
CA PRO A 48 -23.08 4.88 1.18
C PRO A 48 -23.77 6.13 0.60
N MET A 49 -23.20 6.66 -0.47
CA MET A 49 -23.74 7.81 -1.19
C MET A 49 -24.25 7.37 -2.56
N LEU A 50 -24.94 8.28 -3.26
CA LEU A 50 -25.47 7.99 -4.59
C LEU A 50 -24.34 7.76 -5.61
N GLY A 51 -24.61 6.88 -6.58
CA GLY A 51 -23.75 6.71 -7.75
C GLY A 51 -22.48 5.89 -7.52
N GLY A 52 -22.42 5.06 -6.47
CA GLY A 52 -21.24 4.21 -6.20
C GLY A 52 -20.16 4.88 -5.33
N LEU A 53 -20.40 6.11 -4.90
CA LEU A 53 -19.57 6.82 -3.93
C LEU A 53 -19.87 6.31 -2.50
N GLN A 54 -18.84 6.17 -1.69
CA GLN A 54 -18.91 5.79 -0.28
C GLN A 54 -17.99 6.71 0.49
N TRP A 55 -18.47 7.23 1.61
CA TRP A 55 -17.67 8.02 2.54
C TRP A 55 -17.50 7.23 3.83
N THR A 56 -16.27 7.08 4.31
CA THR A 56 -15.96 6.51 5.62
C THR A 56 -15.17 7.50 6.42
N SER A 57 -15.50 7.67 7.70
CA SER A 57 -14.73 8.48 8.64
C SER A 57 -14.57 7.76 9.96
N SER A 58 -13.41 7.89 10.60
CA SER A 58 -13.13 7.25 11.88
C SER A 58 -12.38 8.19 12.82
N ILE A 59 -12.68 8.06 14.12
CA ILE A 59 -11.90 8.65 15.19
C ILE A 59 -11.31 7.52 16.03
N SER A 60 -10.06 7.68 16.46
CA SER A 60 -9.36 6.64 17.20
C SER A 60 -8.31 7.17 18.15
N THR A 61 -7.86 6.32 19.08
CA THR A 61 -6.64 6.56 19.87
C THR A 61 -5.42 6.60 18.96
N GLY A 62 -4.33 7.23 19.40
CA GLY A 62 -3.12 7.37 18.59
C GLY A 62 -2.53 6.05 18.10
N LEU A 63 -2.13 6.02 16.83
CA LEU A 63 -1.46 4.93 16.13
C LEU A 63 0.05 4.92 16.39
N ILE A 64 0.66 6.11 16.45
CA ILE A 64 2.10 6.31 16.69
C ILE A 64 2.34 6.59 18.16
N ASN A 65 1.72 7.65 18.68
CA ASN A 65 1.86 8.06 20.06
C ASN A 65 0.73 7.45 20.85
N ARG A 66 1.08 6.55 21.79
CA ARG A 66 0.13 5.87 22.67
C ARG A 66 -0.51 6.88 23.61
N SER A 67 -1.57 7.51 23.14
CA SER A 67 -2.45 8.36 23.90
C SER A 67 -3.70 7.56 24.28
N GLU A 68 -4.21 7.79 25.49
CA GLU A 68 -5.54 7.27 25.87
C GLU A 68 -6.67 8.14 25.27
N GLY A 69 -6.34 9.32 24.76
CA GLY A 69 -7.27 10.22 24.09
C GLY A 69 -7.50 9.88 22.62
N LEU A 70 -8.64 10.31 22.09
CA LEU A 70 -8.92 10.27 20.65
C LEU A 70 -8.06 11.34 19.96
N SER A 71 -6.92 10.95 19.41
CA SER A 71 -5.96 11.85 18.76
C SER A 71 -5.80 11.60 17.26
N ASN A 72 -6.44 10.56 16.71
CA ASN A 72 -6.36 10.24 15.29
C ASN A 72 -7.73 10.33 14.60
N LEU A 73 -7.79 11.05 13.48
CA LEU A 73 -8.93 11.17 12.58
C LEU A 73 -8.54 10.62 11.22
N THR A 74 -9.38 9.76 10.64
CA THR A 74 -9.23 9.32 9.24
C THR A 74 -10.52 9.54 8.46
N THR A 75 -10.41 9.96 7.20
CA THR A 75 -11.54 10.02 6.27
C THR A 75 -11.14 9.45 4.92
N GLN A 76 -12.06 8.72 4.30
CA GLN A 76 -11.88 8.08 3.01
C GLN A 76 -13.13 8.31 2.15
N PHE A 77 -12.92 8.67 0.89
CA PHE A 77 -13.94 8.64 -0.13
C PHE A 77 -13.56 7.58 -1.14
N ASN A 78 -14.41 6.56 -1.34
CA ASN A 78 -14.25 5.54 -2.36
C ASN A 78 -15.33 5.67 -3.40
N TYR A 79 -14.97 5.56 -4.66
CA TYR A 79 -15.89 5.48 -5.77
C TYR A 79 -15.67 4.17 -6.51
N ASN A 80 -16.74 3.40 -6.73
CA ASN A 80 -16.72 2.22 -7.57
C ASN A 80 -17.68 2.42 -8.75
N GLY A 81 -17.23 2.10 -9.95
CA GLY A 81 -18.02 2.23 -11.16
C GLY A 81 -17.73 1.12 -12.17
N SER A 82 -18.56 1.07 -13.20
CA SER A 82 -18.36 0.18 -14.35
C SER A 82 -18.75 0.88 -15.66
N ILE A 83 -18.10 0.48 -16.75
CA ILE A 83 -18.45 0.88 -18.11
C ILE A 83 -18.86 -0.40 -18.84
N GLY A 84 -20.19 -0.57 -19.00
CA GLY A 84 -20.76 -1.83 -19.45
C GLY A 84 -20.39 -2.99 -18.53
N ASP A 85 -20.33 -4.20 -19.08
CA ASP A 85 -20.03 -5.43 -18.33
C ASP A 85 -18.54 -5.79 -18.33
N GLN A 86 -17.71 -5.03 -19.06
CA GLN A 86 -16.33 -5.42 -19.36
C GLN A 86 -15.28 -4.64 -18.55
N VAL A 87 -15.63 -3.43 -18.10
CA VAL A 87 -14.71 -2.55 -17.37
C VAL A 87 -15.30 -2.24 -16.01
N THR A 88 -14.54 -2.53 -14.97
CA THR A 88 -14.80 -2.05 -13.60
C THR A 88 -13.65 -1.16 -13.17
N PHE A 89 -13.93 -0.15 -12.37
CA PHE A 89 -12.90 0.74 -11.86
C PHE A 89 -13.24 1.23 -10.46
N MET A 90 -12.19 1.58 -9.73
CA MET A 90 -12.28 2.18 -8.42
C MET A 90 -11.32 3.35 -8.31
N ALA A 91 -11.70 4.33 -7.51
CA ALA A 91 -10.84 5.43 -7.13
C ALA A 91 -11.12 5.79 -5.67
N ALA A 92 -10.08 6.17 -4.95
CA ALA A 92 -10.19 6.58 -3.56
C ALA A 92 -9.33 7.80 -3.26
N PHE A 93 -9.82 8.60 -2.33
CA PHE A 93 -9.07 9.65 -1.66
C PHE A 93 -9.06 9.38 -0.16
N ASN A 94 -7.90 9.54 0.46
CA ASN A 94 -7.67 9.25 1.87
C ASN A 94 -7.03 10.45 2.55
N TYR A 95 -7.46 10.73 3.78
CA TYR A 95 -6.84 11.71 4.65
C TYR A 95 -6.77 11.14 6.07
N MET A 96 -5.66 11.36 6.74
CA MET A 96 -5.44 11.03 8.15
C MET A 96 -4.70 12.17 8.84
N GLN A 97 -5.10 12.45 10.08
CA GLN A 97 -4.41 13.38 10.97
C GLN A 97 -4.25 12.73 12.34
N GLU A 98 -3.03 12.70 12.86
CA GLU A 98 -2.75 12.33 14.25
C GLU A 98 -1.72 13.30 14.84
N ASP A 99 -2.10 14.08 15.84
CA ASP A 99 -1.26 15.14 16.40
C ASP A 99 -0.64 16.02 15.28
N ASN A 100 0.69 15.98 15.10
CA ASN A 100 1.43 16.71 14.06
C ASN A 100 1.67 15.90 12.77
N LEU A 101 1.28 14.62 12.74
CA LEU A 101 1.33 13.76 11.56
C LEU A 101 0.10 14.00 10.68
N THR A 102 0.34 14.23 9.40
CA THR A 102 -0.70 14.27 8.37
C THR A 102 -0.38 13.27 7.29
N MET A 103 -1.37 12.50 6.82
CA MET A 103 -1.23 11.66 5.64
C MET A 103 -2.35 11.92 4.63
N VAL A 104 -1.99 12.06 3.36
CA VAL A 104 -2.93 12.25 2.25
C VAL A 104 -2.62 11.24 1.16
N GLY A 105 -3.65 10.60 0.64
CA GLY A 105 -3.51 9.47 -0.26
C GLY A 105 -4.51 9.49 -1.39
N VAL A 106 -4.08 9.04 -2.57
CA VAL A 106 -4.98 8.68 -3.66
C VAL A 106 -4.70 7.25 -4.08
N SER A 107 -5.74 6.52 -4.41
CA SER A 107 -5.59 5.16 -4.91
C SER A 107 -6.69 4.80 -5.87
N GLY A 108 -6.52 3.67 -6.56
CA GLY A 108 -7.53 3.21 -7.47
C GLY A 108 -7.07 2.03 -8.29
N GLY A 109 -7.84 1.75 -9.33
CA GLY A 109 -7.54 0.70 -10.27
C GLY A 109 -8.65 0.52 -11.28
N PHE A 110 -8.36 -0.23 -12.32
CA PHE A 110 -9.38 -0.71 -13.23
C PHE A 110 -9.12 -2.16 -13.61
N SER A 111 -10.17 -2.86 -13.99
CA SER A 111 -10.09 -4.19 -14.55
C SER A 111 -10.79 -4.23 -15.89
N TYR A 112 -10.16 -4.90 -16.86
CA TYR A 112 -10.70 -5.16 -18.18
C TYR A 112 -10.35 -6.58 -18.61
N ALA A 113 -11.38 -7.40 -18.86
CA ALA A 113 -11.23 -8.82 -19.15
C ALA A 113 -10.36 -9.55 -18.11
N ASN A 114 -9.16 -10.01 -18.49
CA ASN A 114 -8.24 -10.71 -17.60
C ASN A 114 -7.12 -9.81 -17.05
N PHE A 115 -7.22 -8.50 -17.25
CA PHE A 115 -6.21 -7.54 -16.84
C PHE A 115 -6.75 -6.68 -15.70
N THR A 116 -5.93 -6.48 -14.68
CA THR A 116 -6.21 -5.58 -13.55
C THR A 116 -4.98 -4.71 -13.33
N TRP A 117 -5.20 -3.40 -13.22
CA TRP A 117 -4.19 -2.45 -12.73
C TRP A 117 -4.70 -1.82 -11.45
N THR A 118 -3.83 -1.72 -10.45
CA THR A 118 -4.09 -0.99 -9.21
C THR A 118 -2.91 -0.09 -8.89
N PHE A 119 -3.19 1.03 -8.23
CA PHE A 119 -2.17 1.98 -7.81
C PHE A 119 -2.56 2.67 -6.51
N GLU A 120 -1.58 3.15 -5.76
CA GLU A 120 -1.74 3.98 -4.57
C GLU A 120 -0.54 4.91 -4.42
N ALA A 121 -0.79 6.16 -4.04
CA ALA A 121 0.23 7.15 -3.80
C ALA A 121 -0.13 7.95 -2.54
N ASP A 122 0.74 7.88 -1.54
CA ASP A 122 0.53 8.48 -0.24
C ASP A 122 1.69 9.41 0.13
N GLN A 123 1.35 10.59 0.63
CA GLN A 123 2.28 11.51 1.28
C GLN A 123 2.02 11.53 2.78
N ALA A 124 3.11 11.57 3.55
CA ALA A 124 3.07 11.63 5.01
C ALA A 124 3.98 12.74 5.52
N GLU A 125 3.40 13.80 6.07
CA GLU A 125 4.12 14.90 6.72
C GLU A 125 4.39 14.54 8.18
N ASN A 126 5.62 14.79 8.65
CA ASN A 126 6.10 14.47 9.99
C ASN A 126 6.06 12.97 10.37
N TRP A 127 5.95 12.07 9.39
CA TRP A 127 6.18 10.63 9.64
C TRP A 127 7.64 10.36 10.02
N ILE A 128 8.54 10.99 9.29
CA ILE A 128 9.92 11.23 9.68
C ILE A 128 9.98 12.68 10.14
N GLU A 129 10.43 12.92 11.36
CA GLU A 129 10.41 14.24 12.00
C GLU A 129 10.98 15.32 11.08
N GLY A 130 10.20 16.38 10.83
CA GLY A 130 10.58 17.52 9.99
C GLY A 130 10.63 17.25 8.47
N ASN A 131 10.15 16.09 8.00
CA ASN A 131 10.16 15.73 6.58
C ASN A 131 8.76 15.36 6.08
N THR A 132 8.61 15.42 4.75
CA THR A 132 7.47 14.83 4.04
C THR A 132 7.96 13.60 3.30
N SER A 133 7.39 12.44 3.62
CA SER A 133 7.68 11.18 2.94
C SER A 133 6.63 10.90 1.86
N LEU A 134 7.03 10.23 0.79
CA LEU A 134 6.18 9.81 -0.31
C LEU A 134 6.35 8.30 -0.51
N ALA A 135 5.24 7.60 -0.67
CA ALA A 135 5.24 6.20 -1.10
C ALA A 135 4.28 5.99 -2.27
N ILE A 136 4.71 5.20 -3.24
CA ILE A 136 3.92 4.83 -4.42
C ILE A 136 3.92 3.31 -4.56
N TYR A 137 2.78 2.79 -4.98
CA TYR A 137 2.54 1.41 -5.36
C TYR A 137 1.82 1.39 -6.70
N ASP A 138 2.28 0.52 -7.58
CA ASP A 138 1.63 0.17 -8.84
C ASP A 138 1.72 -1.34 -9.03
N GLU A 139 0.60 -1.97 -9.40
CA GLU A 139 0.54 -3.39 -9.72
C GLU A 139 -0.30 -3.66 -10.96
N LEU A 140 0.27 -4.45 -11.87
CA LEU A 140 -0.37 -5.03 -13.02
C LEU A 140 -0.53 -6.53 -12.80
N ALA A 141 -1.75 -7.03 -12.91
CA ALA A 141 -2.07 -8.44 -12.88
C ALA A 141 -2.72 -8.86 -14.21
N TRP A 142 -2.25 -9.96 -14.80
CA TRP A 142 -2.78 -10.50 -16.05
C TRP A 142 -3.05 -12.00 -15.93
N GLY A 143 -4.33 -12.38 -15.99
CA GLY A 143 -4.80 -13.76 -16.07
C GLY A 143 -4.51 -14.38 -17.43
N ILE A 144 -3.50 -15.26 -17.48
CA ILE A 144 -3.11 -15.96 -18.71
C ILE A 144 -4.04 -17.15 -18.95
N PHE A 145 -4.24 -17.97 -17.92
CA PHE A 145 -5.15 -19.11 -17.93
C PHE A 145 -5.88 -19.20 -16.58
N LYS A 146 -6.94 -20.02 -16.52
CA LYS A 146 -7.68 -20.23 -15.28
C LYS A 146 -6.72 -20.71 -14.18
N GLY A 147 -6.63 -19.93 -13.11
CA GLY A 147 -5.78 -20.23 -11.95
C GLY A 147 -4.30 -19.87 -12.12
N ILE A 148 -3.91 -19.15 -13.17
CA ILE A 148 -2.53 -18.64 -13.33
C ILE A 148 -2.58 -17.16 -13.75
N GLN A 149 -1.92 -16.32 -12.97
CA GLN A 149 -1.77 -14.89 -13.24
C GLN A 149 -0.29 -14.49 -13.26
N LEU A 150 0.08 -13.60 -14.17
CA LEU A 150 1.35 -12.88 -14.11
C LEU A 150 1.14 -11.57 -13.38
N ILE A 151 2.08 -11.22 -12.52
CA ILE A 151 2.07 -9.95 -11.80
C ILE A 151 3.36 -9.17 -12.05
N GLY A 152 3.22 -7.87 -12.23
CA GLY A 152 4.32 -6.91 -12.25
C GLY A 152 4.01 -5.78 -11.28
N LYS A 153 4.93 -5.48 -10.36
CA LYS A 153 4.77 -4.40 -9.39
C LYS A 153 5.93 -3.42 -9.43
N TYR A 154 5.60 -2.17 -9.14
CA TYR A 154 6.56 -1.12 -8.86
C TYR A 154 6.19 -0.47 -7.53
N ASP A 155 7.12 -0.49 -6.58
CA ASP A 155 7.01 0.22 -5.32
C ASP A 155 8.11 1.29 -5.26
N TYR A 156 7.76 2.47 -4.77
CA TYR A 156 8.70 3.58 -4.59
C TYR A 156 8.53 4.20 -3.20
N PHE A 157 9.64 4.57 -2.59
CA PHE A 157 9.65 5.28 -1.33
C PHE A 157 10.71 6.36 -1.31
N ASP A 158 10.29 7.54 -0.91
CA ASP A 158 11.13 8.69 -0.69
C ASP A 158 10.88 9.24 0.72
N PRO A 159 11.85 9.17 1.63
CA PRO A 159 11.68 9.64 2.99
C PRO A 159 11.55 11.17 3.10
N LYS A 160 12.03 11.93 2.10
CA LYS A 160 12.15 13.40 2.17
C LYS A 160 11.55 14.16 0.98
N THR A 161 10.99 13.46 0.00
CA THR A 161 10.46 14.03 -1.25
C THR A 161 11.53 14.78 -2.05
N GLU A 162 12.75 14.23 -2.08
CA GLU A 162 13.88 14.76 -2.88
C GLU A 162 13.89 14.19 -4.33
N TRP A 163 13.07 13.17 -4.61
CA TRP A 163 12.80 12.47 -5.88
C TRP A 163 13.97 11.76 -6.56
N LEU A 164 15.16 12.35 -6.50
CA LEU A 164 16.35 11.92 -7.24
C LEU A 164 17.52 11.51 -6.34
N SER A 165 17.40 11.76 -5.03
CA SER A 165 18.37 11.38 -4.01
C SER A 165 17.66 10.86 -2.78
N GLY A 166 18.24 9.87 -2.12
CA GLY A 166 17.67 9.32 -0.91
C GLY A 166 16.44 8.44 -1.12
N ALA A 167 16.17 7.93 -2.32
CA ALA A 167 14.96 7.17 -2.62
C ALA A 167 15.22 5.68 -2.85
N LEU A 168 14.15 4.88 -2.73
CA LEU A 168 14.15 3.44 -2.89
C LEU A 168 13.09 3.02 -3.89
N SER A 169 13.52 2.39 -4.98
CA SER A 169 12.65 1.75 -5.96
C SER A 169 12.72 0.24 -5.84
N ARG A 170 11.60 -0.44 -6.01
CA ARG A 170 11.51 -1.89 -6.02
C ARG A 170 10.67 -2.35 -7.20
N TYR A 171 11.24 -3.23 -8.01
CA TYR A 171 10.57 -3.88 -9.13
C TYR A 171 10.29 -5.33 -8.77
N THR A 172 9.04 -5.75 -8.88
CA THR A 172 8.62 -7.13 -8.61
C THR A 172 8.06 -7.75 -9.88
N LEU A 173 8.51 -8.95 -10.22
CA LEU A 173 7.88 -9.80 -11.23
C LEU A 173 7.51 -11.12 -10.57
N GLY A 174 6.31 -11.62 -10.86
CA GLY A 174 5.84 -12.85 -10.24
C GLY A 174 4.75 -13.57 -11.00
N ILE A 175 4.44 -14.76 -10.48
CA ILE A 175 3.37 -15.62 -10.93
C ILE A 175 2.54 -15.99 -9.72
N GLU A 176 1.22 -15.86 -9.84
CA GLU A 176 0.26 -16.33 -8.85
C GLU A 176 -0.48 -17.54 -9.41
N ILE A 177 -0.48 -18.62 -8.62
CA ILE A 177 -1.05 -19.92 -8.99
C ILE A 177 -2.14 -20.25 -7.99
N TYR A 178 -3.31 -20.63 -8.50
CA TYR A 178 -4.49 -21.03 -7.74
C TYR A 178 -4.88 -22.45 -8.10
N PRO A 179 -4.24 -23.48 -7.50
CA PRO A 179 -4.55 -24.88 -7.79
C PRO A 179 -5.99 -25.24 -7.41
N LEU A 180 -6.48 -24.62 -6.33
CA LEU A 180 -7.83 -24.72 -5.82
C LEU A 180 -8.31 -23.31 -5.47
N ASN A 181 -9.63 -23.11 -5.39
CA ASN A 181 -10.22 -21.84 -4.93
C ASN A 181 -9.95 -21.52 -3.45
N ILE A 182 -9.28 -22.42 -2.72
CA ILE A 182 -8.91 -22.29 -1.30
C ILE A 182 -7.38 -22.11 -1.09
N ILE A 183 -6.58 -22.17 -2.16
CA ILE A 183 -5.10 -22.11 -2.09
C ILE A 183 -4.57 -21.11 -3.12
N GLU A 184 -3.66 -20.25 -2.69
CA GLU A 184 -2.86 -19.37 -3.54
C GLU A 184 -1.37 -19.59 -3.27
N ILE A 185 -0.59 -19.63 -4.34
CA ILE A 185 0.87 -19.72 -4.30
C ILE A 185 1.43 -18.57 -5.14
N LYS A 186 2.22 -17.71 -4.52
CA LYS A 186 2.92 -16.59 -5.19
C LYS A 186 4.40 -16.88 -5.27
N LEU A 187 4.94 -16.83 -6.48
CA LEU A 187 6.38 -16.91 -6.74
C LEU A 187 6.81 -15.55 -7.28
N GLN A 188 7.75 -14.88 -6.61
CA GLN A 188 8.15 -13.52 -6.95
C GLN A 188 9.67 -13.35 -6.94
N VAL A 189 10.16 -12.52 -7.85
CA VAL A 189 11.51 -11.96 -7.84
C VAL A 189 11.39 -10.47 -7.61
N ARG A 190 12.21 -9.93 -6.70
CA ARG A 190 12.26 -8.50 -6.40
C ARG A 190 13.66 -7.95 -6.57
N ILE A 191 13.73 -6.79 -7.21
CA ILE A 191 14.97 -6.08 -7.46
C ILE A 191 14.81 -4.70 -6.82
N ASN A 192 15.66 -4.40 -5.84
CA ASN A 192 15.70 -3.09 -5.20
C ASN A 192 16.74 -2.23 -5.90
N LYS A 193 16.48 -0.93 -6.01
CA LYS A 193 17.41 0.09 -6.47
C LYS A 193 17.40 1.23 -5.45
N ILE A 194 18.57 1.57 -4.92
CA ILE A 194 18.72 2.65 -3.95
C ILE A 194 19.42 3.81 -4.65
N ASP A 195 18.79 4.97 -4.64
CA ASP A 195 19.36 6.19 -5.21
C ASP A 195 20.02 7.02 -4.08
N MET A 196 21.08 6.46 -3.48
CA MET A 196 21.88 7.09 -2.41
C MET A 196 23.37 6.92 -2.67
N ASP A 197 24.15 7.98 -2.44
CA ASP A 197 25.61 7.91 -2.47
C ASP A 197 26.12 6.87 -1.45
N ASP A 198 27.09 6.05 -1.86
CA ASP A 198 27.70 4.96 -1.08
C ASP A 198 26.74 3.82 -0.65
N ALA A 199 25.51 3.79 -1.15
CA ALA A 199 24.58 2.70 -0.84
C ALA A 199 24.89 1.43 -1.64
N ILE A 200 25.04 0.32 -0.92
CA ILE A 200 25.16 -1.00 -1.54
C ILE A 200 23.75 -1.44 -1.94
N THR A 201 23.51 -1.55 -3.24
CA THR A 201 22.27 -2.14 -3.76
C THR A 201 22.26 -3.62 -3.36
N PRO A 202 21.21 -4.11 -2.66
CA PRO A 202 21.14 -5.49 -2.24
C PRO A 202 20.94 -6.43 -3.43
N ASP A 203 21.31 -7.70 -3.24
CA ASP A 203 21.01 -8.75 -4.21
C ASP A 203 19.49 -8.90 -4.43
N PRO A 204 19.05 -9.42 -5.60
CA PRO A 204 17.65 -9.74 -5.82
C PRO A 204 17.08 -10.69 -4.77
N GLU A 205 15.85 -10.42 -4.34
CA GLU A 205 15.11 -11.26 -3.39
C GLU A 205 14.19 -12.23 -4.15
N TYR A 206 14.12 -13.47 -3.68
CA TYR A 206 13.25 -14.51 -4.22
C TYR A 206 12.24 -14.91 -3.15
N LEU A 207 10.96 -14.75 -3.43
CA LEU A 207 9.89 -14.98 -2.46
C LEU A 207 8.94 -16.08 -2.92
N ILE A 208 8.55 -16.88 -1.94
CA ILE A 208 7.48 -17.87 -2.05
C ILE A 208 6.49 -17.53 -0.93
N GLN A 209 5.25 -17.21 -1.30
CA GLN A 209 4.16 -16.98 -0.36
C GLN A 209 3.04 -17.95 -0.66
N THR A 210 2.41 -18.47 0.38
CA THR A 210 1.25 -19.37 0.27
C THR A 210 0.13 -18.85 1.14
N HIS A 211 -1.05 -18.66 0.56
CA HIS A 211 -2.25 -18.28 1.28
C HIS A 211 -3.26 -19.43 1.25
N PHE A 212 -3.90 -19.68 2.40
CA PHE A 212 -4.96 -20.67 2.56
C PHE A 212 -6.21 -19.97 3.12
N TRP A 213 -7.32 -20.10 2.40
CA TRP A 213 -8.61 -19.58 2.89
C TRP A 213 -9.38 -20.71 3.60
N PHE A 214 -9.84 -20.44 4.83
CA PHE A 214 -10.61 -21.37 5.66
C PHE A 214 -11.79 -20.67 6.34
#